data_AF-A0A9Q0YA37-F1
#
_entry.id   AF-A0A9Q0YA37-F1
#
_cell.length_a   1.000
_cell.length_b   1.000
_cell.length_c   1.000
_cell.angle_alpha   90.00
_cell.angle_beta   90.00
_cell.angle_gamma   90.00
#
_symmetry.space_group_name_H-M   'P 1'
#
loop_
_entity.id
_entity.type
_entity.pdbx_description
1 polymer ?
#
loop_
_entity_poly.entity_id
_entity_poly.type
_entity_poly.pdbx_seq_one_letter_code
_entity_poly.pdbx_strand_id
1 'polypeptide(L)'
;MFSFTGRGVVAKTTFERGEFLLQYSGSLKSAEEANTLEDVSSSSFRYSFQYKKKELCIDATAEPTSGPTLGRLVNHGDRHEVNCKMKVVEVNNAPTLCLFAIKDILVGQELLYDYGISDLPWKSKVLTKAGSTELEHPSVTVNANVANEEVSNDLNSLTPINSRNKFSSTNAKSSVADAVNPDNRKRWK
;
A
#
# COMPACT_ATOMS: atom_id res chain seq x y z
N MET A 1 -0.70 15.23 -9.33
CA MET A 1 -2.17 15.24 -9.22
C MET A 1 -2.61 13.79 -9.11
N PHE A 2 -3.20 13.38 -7.98
CA PHE A 2 -3.49 11.98 -7.62
C PHE A 2 -4.66 11.43 -8.46
N SER A 3 -4.44 11.06 -9.73
CA SER A 3 -5.56 10.91 -10.65
C SER A 3 -6.37 9.62 -10.49
N PHE A 4 -5.93 8.62 -9.68
CA PHE A 4 -6.64 7.32 -9.60
C PHE A 4 -6.72 6.63 -8.22
N THR A 5 -6.04 7.13 -7.17
CA THR A 5 -5.89 6.39 -5.89
C THR A 5 -6.65 7.01 -4.69
N GLY A 6 -7.33 8.15 -4.88
CA GLY A 6 -8.02 8.84 -3.79
C GLY A 6 -7.07 9.71 -2.95
N ARG A 7 -7.00 9.49 -1.63
CA ARG A 7 -6.11 10.24 -0.74
C ARG A 7 -4.64 9.87 -1.01
N GLY A 8 -3.71 10.79 -0.73
CA GLY A 8 -2.27 10.52 -0.79
C GLY A 8 -1.50 11.29 0.29
N VAL A 9 -0.21 11.02 0.44
CA VAL A 9 0.63 11.66 1.46
C VAL A 9 1.75 12.46 0.80
N VAL A 10 1.91 13.72 1.19
CA VAL A 10 2.91 14.63 0.63
C VAL A 10 3.90 15.08 1.70
N ALA A 11 5.18 15.16 1.33
CA ALA A 11 6.24 15.67 2.18
C ALA A 11 6.09 17.19 2.43
N LYS A 12 6.11 17.60 3.69
CA LYS A 12 6.10 19.02 4.11
C LYS A 12 7.49 19.56 4.42
N THR A 13 8.45 18.65 4.58
CA THR A 13 9.87 18.92 4.75
C THR A 13 10.66 18.09 3.76
N THR A 14 11.90 18.47 3.48
CA THR A 14 12.81 17.59 2.75
C THR A 14 13.20 16.41 3.64
N PHE A 15 13.32 15.23 3.03
CA PHE A 15 13.90 14.04 3.65
C PHE A 15 15.11 13.58 2.86
N GLU A 16 16.15 13.17 3.56
CA GLU A 16 17.33 12.54 2.96
C GLU A 16 17.13 11.03 2.78
N ARG A 17 17.85 10.45 1.82
CA ARG A 17 17.87 9.00 1.62
C ARG A 17 18.17 8.26 2.94
N GLY A 18 17.28 7.32 3.28
CA GLY A 18 17.42 6.46 4.45
C GLY A 18 16.70 6.98 5.70
N GLU A 19 16.20 8.21 5.68
CA GLU A 19 15.43 8.77 6.80
C GLU A 19 14.12 8.03 7.04
N PHE A 20 13.71 8.01 8.31
CA PHE A 20 12.40 7.56 8.72
C PHE A 20 11.34 8.56 8.26
N LEU A 21 10.25 8.06 7.69
CA LEU A 21 9.15 8.88 7.20
C LEU A 21 7.93 8.75 8.12
N LEU A 22 7.34 7.57 8.17
CA LEU A 22 6.04 7.31 8.80
C LEU A 22 5.98 5.90 9.35
N GLN A 23 5.25 5.73 10.44
CA GLN A 23 4.79 4.42 10.89
C GLN A 23 3.51 4.05 10.13
N TYR A 24 3.42 2.81 9.67
CA TYR A 24 2.15 2.20 9.27
C TYR A 24 1.47 1.67 10.54
N SER A 25 0.76 2.55 11.23
CA SER A 25 0.13 2.25 12.52
C SER A 25 -1.20 1.53 12.34
N GLY A 26 -1.41 0.49 13.12
CA GLY A 26 -2.63 -0.31 13.16
C GLY A 26 -2.57 -1.34 14.28
N SER A 27 -3.55 -2.24 14.33
CA SER A 27 -3.57 -3.34 15.29
C SER A 27 -2.74 -4.51 14.77
N LEU A 28 -1.82 -5.04 15.58
CA LEU A 28 -1.08 -6.25 15.24
C LEU A 28 -1.99 -7.47 15.38
N LYS A 29 -2.04 -8.29 14.34
CA LYS A 29 -2.85 -9.50 14.22
C LYS A 29 -1.99 -10.70 13.84
N SER A 30 -2.37 -11.88 14.32
CA SER A 30 -1.90 -13.16 13.78
C SER A 30 -2.47 -13.40 12.37
N ALA A 31 -1.86 -14.34 11.63
CA ALA A 31 -2.38 -14.75 10.32
C ALA A 31 -3.82 -15.30 10.40
N GLU A 32 -4.13 -16.07 11.44
CA GLU A 32 -5.47 -16.65 11.67
C GLU A 32 -6.53 -15.57 11.90
N GLU A 33 -6.22 -14.56 12.75
CA GLU A 33 -7.11 -13.41 12.95
C GLU A 33 -7.30 -12.60 11.67
N ALA A 34 -6.22 -12.38 10.91
CA ALA A 34 -6.27 -11.62 9.66
C ALA A 34 -7.14 -12.30 8.60
N ASN A 35 -7.00 -13.62 8.44
CA ASN A 35 -7.82 -14.40 7.50
C ASN A 35 -9.30 -14.38 7.89
N THR A 36 -9.60 -14.56 9.18
CA THR A 36 -10.98 -14.47 9.69
C THR A 36 -11.60 -13.10 9.40
N LEU A 37 -10.82 -12.02 9.57
CA LEU A 37 -11.29 -10.67 9.28
C LEU A 37 -11.48 -10.42 7.78
N GLU A 38 -10.68 -11.05 6.93
CA GLU A 38 -10.83 -10.94 5.47
C GLU A 38 -12.13 -11.61 5.00
N ASP A 39 -12.48 -12.77 5.58
CA ASP A 39 -13.74 -13.46 5.30
C ASP A 39 -14.97 -12.65 5.74
N VAL A 40 -14.85 -11.91 6.86
CA VAL A 40 -15.95 -11.08 7.40
C VAL A 40 -16.06 -9.75 6.64
N SER A 41 -14.94 -9.09 6.39
CA SER A 41 -14.88 -7.78 5.75
C SER A 41 -13.50 -7.51 5.16
N SER A 42 -13.41 -7.62 3.83
CA SER A 42 -12.19 -7.28 3.10
C SER A 42 -11.76 -5.83 3.31
N SER A 43 -10.46 -5.61 3.48
CA SER A 43 -9.87 -4.29 3.67
C SER A 43 -8.52 -4.16 3.00
N SER A 44 -8.35 -3.09 2.21
CA SER A 44 -7.07 -2.73 1.59
C SER A 44 -6.05 -2.13 2.57
N PHE A 45 -6.41 -1.95 3.85
CA PHE A 45 -5.53 -1.41 4.90
C PHE A 45 -4.94 -2.48 5.81
N ARG A 46 -4.96 -3.74 5.38
CA ARG A 46 -4.26 -4.85 6.02
C ARG A 46 -2.93 -5.10 5.32
N TYR A 47 -1.86 -5.14 6.11
CA TYR A 47 -0.52 -5.38 5.59
C TYR A 47 0.07 -6.65 6.24
N SER A 48 0.15 -7.73 5.47
CA SER A 48 0.77 -8.98 5.89
C SER A 48 2.28 -8.94 5.73
N PHE A 49 3.02 -9.49 6.70
CA PHE A 49 4.48 -9.53 6.71
C PHE A 49 5.00 -10.70 7.55
N GLN A 50 6.26 -11.08 7.32
CA GLN A 50 6.93 -12.09 8.13
C GLN A 50 7.81 -11.46 9.22
N TYR A 51 7.74 -11.99 10.43
CA TYR A 51 8.61 -11.62 11.54
C TYR A 51 8.92 -12.84 12.40
N LYS A 52 10.22 -13.11 12.64
CA LYS A 52 10.69 -14.28 13.40
C LYS A 52 10.06 -15.60 12.93
N LYS A 53 9.97 -15.80 11.61
CA LYS A 53 9.36 -16.97 10.94
C LYS A 53 7.86 -17.16 11.21
N LYS A 54 7.17 -16.12 11.70
CA LYS A 54 5.72 -16.08 11.83
C LYS A 54 5.16 -15.07 10.83
N GLU A 55 4.03 -15.42 10.23
CA GLU A 55 3.23 -14.48 9.47
C GLU A 55 2.34 -13.67 10.42
N LEU A 56 2.36 -12.36 10.24
CA LEU A 56 1.63 -11.38 11.02
C LEU A 56 1.01 -10.35 10.08
N CYS A 57 0.04 -9.61 10.59
CA CYS A 57 -0.64 -8.55 9.85
C CYS A 57 -0.75 -7.29 10.71
N ILE A 58 -0.53 -6.11 10.13
CA ILE A 58 -1.00 -4.86 10.71
C ILE A 58 -2.34 -4.51 10.05
N ASP A 59 -3.41 -4.45 10.85
CA ASP A 59 -4.73 -3.98 10.43
C ASP A 59 -4.90 -2.49 10.77
N ALA A 60 -4.87 -1.64 9.74
CA ALA A 60 -5.08 -0.20 9.83
C ALA A 60 -6.47 0.25 9.32
N THR A 61 -7.45 -0.67 9.26
CA THR A 61 -8.80 -0.42 8.73
C THR A 61 -9.58 0.60 9.56
N ALA A 62 -9.48 0.51 10.89
CA ALA A 62 -10.19 1.42 11.78
C ALA A 62 -9.71 2.87 11.57
N GLU A 63 -10.63 3.78 11.28
CA GLU A 63 -10.34 5.21 11.24
C GLU A 63 -9.89 5.69 12.64
N PRO A 64 -8.76 6.40 12.76
CA PRO A 64 -8.24 6.85 14.05
C PRO A 64 -9.16 7.89 14.68
N THR A 65 -9.31 7.82 16.01
CA THR A 65 -10.12 8.78 16.78
C THR A 65 -9.35 10.04 17.17
N SER A 66 -8.03 10.06 16.99
CA SER A 66 -7.16 11.19 17.33
C SER A 66 -6.09 11.42 16.27
N GLY A 67 -6.33 12.39 15.39
CA GLY A 67 -5.41 12.79 14.33
C GLY A 67 -5.25 11.76 13.19
N PRO A 68 -4.61 12.14 12.08
CA PRO A 68 -4.46 11.26 10.93
C PRO A 68 -3.36 10.21 11.12
N THR A 69 -3.65 8.95 10.81
CA THR A 69 -2.65 7.87 10.65
C THR A 69 -2.18 7.83 9.19
N LEU A 70 -1.13 8.60 8.89
CA LEU A 70 -0.72 8.83 7.50
C LEU A 70 -0.13 7.61 6.81
N GLY A 71 0.51 6.69 7.54
CA GLY A 71 1.23 5.56 6.94
C GLY A 71 0.38 4.67 6.03
N ARG A 72 -0.91 4.46 6.36
CA ARG A 72 -1.84 3.68 5.55
C ARG A 72 -2.33 4.39 4.28
N LEU A 73 -2.07 5.70 4.16
CA LEU A 73 -2.49 6.53 3.02
C LEU A 73 -1.38 6.73 2.00
N VAL A 74 -0.20 6.16 2.22
CA VAL A 74 0.91 6.23 1.27
C VAL A 74 0.59 5.32 0.09
N ASN A 75 0.61 5.89 -1.10
CA ASN A 75 0.13 5.22 -2.31
C ASN A 75 1.19 4.33 -2.96
N HIS A 76 0.72 3.49 -3.88
CA HIS A 76 1.59 2.77 -4.79
C HIS A 76 2.18 3.73 -5.83
N GLY A 77 3.48 3.63 -6.09
CA GLY A 77 4.12 4.28 -7.23
C GLY A 77 4.64 3.28 -8.24
N ASP A 78 4.70 3.67 -9.51
CA ASP A 78 5.48 2.93 -10.50
C ASP A 78 6.97 2.93 -10.16
N ARG A 79 7.73 1.96 -10.69
CA ARG A 79 9.16 1.74 -10.38
C ARG A 79 10.00 3.03 -10.42
N HIS A 80 9.70 3.96 -11.31
CA HIS A 80 10.43 5.22 -11.46
C HIS A 80 9.98 6.30 -10.47
N GLU A 81 8.74 6.22 -9.98
CA GLU A 81 8.14 7.17 -9.04
C GLU A 81 8.52 6.83 -7.59
N VAL A 82 8.56 5.53 -7.25
CA VAL A 82 8.83 5.02 -5.89
C VAL A 82 10.01 5.75 -5.24
N ASN A 83 9.74 6.34 -4.07
CA ASN A 83 10.69 7.16 -3.32
C ASN A 83 10.83 6.73 -1.86
N CYS A 84 9.99 5.80 -1.39
CA CYS A 84 10.12 5.18 -0.08
C CYS A 84 9.87 3.66 -0.13
N LYS A 85 10.20 2.97 0.96
CA LYS A 85 9.94 1.52 1.11
C LYS A 85 9.51 1.16 2.52
N MET A 86 8.67 0.14 2.61
CA MET A 86 8.26 -0.46 3.87
C MET A 86 9.40 -1.30 4.49
N LYS A 87 9.56 -1.23 5.81
CA LYS A 87 10.45 -2.09 6.58
C LYS A 87 9.78 -2.54 7.87
N VAL A 88 10.05 -3.78 8.26
CA VAL A 88 9.75 -4.27 9.62
C VAL A 88 10.90 -3.87 10.54
N VAL A 89 10.60 -3.12 11.58
CA VAL A 89 11.54 -2.69 12.63
C VAL A 89 11.09 -3.29 13.97
N GLU A 90 12.02 -3.78 14.78
CA GLU A 90 11.73 -4.26 16.13
C GLU A 90 11.79 -3.09 17.13
N VAL A 91 10.67 -2.77 17.77
CA VAL A 91 10.54 -1.72 18.79
C VAL A 91 9.94 -2.37 20.03
N ASN A 92 10.62 -2.29 21.18
CA ASN A 92 10.18 -2.92 22.43
C ASN A 92 9.82 -4.41 22.28
N ASN A 93 10.64 -5.16 21.53
CA ASN A 93 10.45 -6.58 21.18
C ASN A 93 9.21 -6.89 20.29
N ALA A 94 8.48 -5.87 19.82
CA ALA A 94 7.35 -6.01 18.92
C ALA A 94 7.70 -5.55 17.49
N PRO A 95 7.20 -6.23 16.44
CA PRO A 95 7.39 -5.78 15.08
C PRO A 95 6.55 -4.52 14.80
N THR A 96 7.15 -3.56 14.12
CA THR A 96 6.51 -2.31 13.68
C THR A 96 6.81 -2.07 12.21
N LEU A 97 5.78 -1.73 11.43
CA LEU A 97 5.93 -1.35 10.03
C LEU A 97 6.25 0.14 9.90
N CYS A 98 7.34 0.45 9.22
CA CYS A 98 7.85 1.80 9.04
C CYS A 98 8.25 2.05 7.59
N LEU A 99 7.90 3.21 7.07
CA LEU A 99 8.35 3.71 5.78
C LEU A 99 9.65 4.49 5.93
N PHE A 100 10.58 4.24 5.01
CA PHE A 100 11.87 4.94 4.94
C PHE A 100 12.12 5.46 3.53
N ALA A 101 12.75 6.62 3.43
CA ALA A 101 13.19 7.18 2.16
C ALA A 101 14.24 6.28 1.50
N ILE A 102 14.15 6.09 0.18
CA ILE A 102 15.16 5.36 -0.62
C ILE A 102 15.99 6.26 -1.53
N LYS A 103 15.54 7.51 -1.69
CA LYS A 103 16.19 8.64 -2.35
C LYS A 103 15.75 9.90 -1.62
N ASP A 104 16.37 11.04 -1.90
CA ASP A 104 15.95 12.31 -1.31
C ASP A 104 14.52 12.64 -1.76
N ILE A 105 13.72 13.17 -0.84
CA ILE A 105 12.32 13.53 -1.07
C ILE A 105 12.17 15.01 -0.74
N LEU A 106 11.88 15.83 -1.74
CA LEU A 106 11.71 17.27 -1.59
C LEU A 106 10.31 17.60 -1.08
N VAL A 107 10.17 18.77 -0.46
CA VAL A 107 8.87 19.35 -0.09
C VAL A 107 7.92 19.34 -1.29
N GLY A 108 6.68 18.91 -1.09
CA GLY A 108 5.65 18.84 -2.12
C GLY A 108 5.63 17.55 -2.93
N GLN A 109 6.63 16.67 -2.79
CA GLN A 109 6.60 15.35 -3.42
C GLN A 109 5.68 14.39 -2.66
N GLU A 110 4.90 13.61 -3.42
CA GLU A 110 4.10 12.52 -2.86
C GLU A 110 5.01 11.37 -2.40
N LEU A 111 4.71 10.78 -1.25
CA LEU A 111 5.33 9.55 -0.77
C LEU A 111 4.71 8.35 -1.50
N LEU A 112 5.54 7.59 -2.19
CA LEU A 112 5.14 6.46 -3.01
C LEU A 112 6.03 5.25 -2.74
N TYR A 113 5.43 4.09 -2.51
CA TYR A 113 6.15 2.83 -2.31
C TYR A 113 5.62 1.72 -3.23
N ASP A 114 6.43 0.68 -3.43
CA ASP A 114 5.99 -0.51 -4.14
C ASP A 114 5.15 -1.39 -3.21
N TYR A 115 3.90 -1.68 -3.60
CA TYR A 115 2.99 -2.51 -2.79
C TYR A 115 3.40 -3.98 -2.82
N GLY A 116 4.27 -4.40 -3.74
CA GLY A 116 4.71 -5.78 -3.89
C GLY A 116 3.66 -6.70 -4.55
N ILE A 117 2.66 -6.12 -5.20
CA ILE A 117 1.61 -6.82 -5.94
C ILE A 117 1.55 -6.29 -7.38
N SER A 118 1.50 -7.20 -8.36
CA SER A 118 1.47 -6.86 -9.79
C SER A 118 0.08 -6.53 -10.30
N ASP A 119 -0.95 -7.16 -9.75
CA ASP A 119 -2.30 -7.19 -10.33
C ASP A 119 -3.21 -6.14 -9.70
N LEU A 120 -2.79 -4.88 -9.80
CA LEU A 120 -3.53 -3.76 -9.24
C LEU A 120 -4.77 -3.43 -10.09
N PRO A 121 -5.99 -3.36 -9.51
CA PRO A 121 -7.24 -3.14 -10.26
C PRO A 121 -7.29 -1.85 -11.08
N TRP A 122 -6.51 -0.83 -10.70
CA TRP A 122 -6.41 0.43 -11.43
C TRP A 122 -5.35 0.43 -12.54
N LYS A 123 -4.43 -0.56 -12.56
CA LYS A 123 -3.44 -0.73 -13.64
C LYS A 123 -4.01 -1.50 -14.84
N SER A 124 -4.99 -2.39 -14.61
CA SER A 124 -5.57 -3.24 -15.66
C SER A 124 -6.57 -2.53 -16.59
N LYS A 125 -6.88 -1.24 -16.39
CA LYS A 125 -7.87 -0.49 -17.20
C LYS A 125 -7.31 0.25 -18.43
N VAL A 126 -6.04 0.09 -18.78
CA VAL A 126 -5.41 0.81 -19.92
C VAL A 126 -5.17 -0.11 -21.12
N LEU A 127 -6.22 -0.78 -21.61
CA LEU A 127 -6.25 -1.37 -22.96
C LEU A 127 -7.68 -1.34 -23.52
N THR A 128 -8.21 -0.16 -23.83
CA THR A 128 -9.15 0.00 -24.94
C THR A 128 -8.76 1.24 -25.75
N LYS A 129 -8.37 0.98 -27.00
CA LYS A 129 -7.82 1.94 -27.96
C LYS A 129 -8.96 2.75 -28.61
N ALA A 130 -8.68 4.02 -28.91
CA ALA A 130 -9.57 4.99 -29.52
C ALA A 130 -10.07 4.63 -30.94
N GLY A 131 -11.31 5.02 -31.27
CA GLY A 131 -11.75 5.31 -32.66
C GLY A 131 -13.18 4.91 -33.05
N SER A 132 -14.07 5.92 -33.17
CA SER A 132 -15.29 6.08 -34.01
C SER A 132 -16.62 5.32 -33.74
N THR A 133 -17.64 6.15 -33.43
CA THR A 133 -19.05 6.24 -33.88
C THR A 133 -20.15 5.22 -33.45
N GLU A 134 -21.15 5.81 -32.76
CA GLU A 134 -22.61 5.57 -32.64
C GLU A 134 -23.28 4.17 -32.69
N LEU A 135 -24.03 3.93 -31.61
CA LEU A 135 -25.39 3.34 -31.44
C LEU A 135 -25.73 1.95 -32.05
N GLU A 136 -26.01 0.99 -31.15
CA GLU A 136 -27.27 0.21 -30.99
C GLU A 136 -26.98 -1.13 -30.24
N HIS A 137 -27.75 -1.41 -29.19
CA HIS A 137 -27.91 -2.76 -28.59
C HIS A 137 -28.92 -3.58 -29.45
N PRO A 138 -29.23 -4.86 -29.19
CA PRO A 138 -28.47 -6.00 -28.66
C PRO A 138 -28.48 -7.20 -29.64
N SER A 139 -27.58 -8.18 -29.51
CA SER A 139 -27.83 -9.52 -30.05
C SER A 139 -27.00 -10.59 -29.34
N VAL A 140 -27.73 -11.52 -28.73
CA VAL A 140 -27.29 -12.81 -28.19
C VAL A 140 -26.68 -13.65 -29.31
N THR A 141 -25.54 -14.28 -29.06
CA THR A 141 -25.25 -15.61 -29.63
C THR A 141 -24.37 -16.40 -28.66
N VAL A 142 -24.95 -17.46 -28.14
CA VAL A 142 -24.27 -18.56 -27.44
C VAL A 142 -23.31 -19.27 -28.38
N ASN A 143 -22.15 -19.69 -27.88
CA ASN A 143 -21.51 -20.92 -28.35
C ASN A 143 -20.71 -21.55 -27.21
N ALA A 144 -21.17 -22.75 -26.84
CA ALA A 144 -20.47 -23.70 -25.99
C ALA A 144 -19.27 -24.27 -26.74
N ASN A 145 -18.18 -24.52 -26.02
CA ASN A 145 -17.31 -25.68 -26.25
C ASN A 145 -16.59 -26.03 -24.94
N VAL A 146 -16.87 -27.25 -24.48
CA VAL A 146 -16.31 -27.94 -23.31
C VAL A 146 -15.15 -28.82 -23.78
N ALA A 147 -14.04 -28.82 -23.02
CA ALA A 147 -13.11 -29.94 -22.71
C ALA A 147 -11.74 -29.34 -22.31
N ASN A 148 -11.37 -29.35 -21.02
CA ASN A 148 -10.65 -30.40 -20.27
C ASN A 148 -9.12 -30.40 -20.49
N GLU A 149 -8.36 -29.97 -19.48
CA GLU A 149 -7.48 -30.80 -18.63
C GLU A 149 -6.33 -30.00 -17.98
N GLU A 150 -5.92 -30.52 -16.82
CA GLU A 150 -5.06 -30.03 -15.76
C GLU A 150 -3.59 -29.84 -16.16
N VAL A 151 -2.85 -28.91 -15.52
CA VAL A 151 -1.53 -29.17 -14.90
C VAL A 151 -1.29 -28.20 -13.75
N SER A 152 -0.82 -28.77 -12.64
CA SER A 152 -0.56 -28.22 -11.32
C SER A 152 0.79 -27.51 -11.16
N ASN A 153 0.82 -26.62 -10.14
CA ASN A 153 1.89 -26.23 -9.23
C ASN A 153 3.30 -25.93 -9.78
N ASP A 154 3.75 -24.68 -9.61
CA ASP A 154 5.05 -24.45 -8.99
C ASP A 154 5.11 -23.09 -8.27
N LEU A 155 5.20 -23.20 -6.94
CA LEU A 155 5.43 -22.14 -5.96
C LEU A 155 6.94 -21.94 -5.83
N ASN A 156 7.48 -20.82 -6.33
CA ASN A 156 8.79 -20.32 -5.92
C ASN A 156 9.01 -18.88 -6.39
N SER A 157 8.99 -17.91 -5.47
CA SER A 157 10.15 -17.07 -5.20
C SER A 157 9.78 -15.90 -4.29
N LEU A 158 10.02 -15.97 -2.99
CA LEU A 158 10.28 -14.77 -2.18
C LEU A 158 11.12 -15.13 -0.96
N THR A 159 12.39 -14.70 -0.98
CA THR A 159 13.19 -14.20 0.16
C THR A 159 14.58 -13.80 -0.38
N PRO A 160 15.49 -13.15 0.39
CA PRO A 160 15.34 -12.33 1.62
C PRO A 160 16.11 -10.99 1.49
N ILE A 161 16.15 -10.15 2.53
CA ILE A 161 17.43 -9.73 3.16
C ILE A 161 17.14 -9.02 4.49
N ASN A 162 17.77 -9.59 5.51
CA ASN A 162 17.86 -9.19 6.89
C ASN A 162 18.85 -8.01 7.02
N SER A 163 18.49 -6.94 7.74
CA SER A 163 19.46 -5.96 8.24
C SER A 163 18.89 -5.32 9.51
N ARG A 164 19.40 -5.83 10.63
CA ARG A 164 19.01 -5.50 12.00
C ARG A 164 19.61 -4.15 12.40
N ASN A 165 18.90 -3.05 12.14
CA ASN A 165 19.22 -1.75 12.73
C ASN A 165 18.37 -1.54 13.98
N LYS A 166 19.03 -1.50 15.15
CA LYS A 166 18.41 -1.07 16.41
C LYS A 166 18.14 0.44 16.31
N PHE A 167 16.88 0.83 16.19
CA PHE A 167 16.46 2.23 16.20
C PHE A 167 16.04 2.60 17.63
N SER A 168 16.72 3.58 18.22
CA SER A 168 16.30 4.16 19.49
C SER A 168 15.20 5.17 19.22
N SER A 169 14.06 5.00 19.86
CA SER A 169 12.90 5.88 19.74
C SER A 169 13.21 7.23 20.41
N THR A 170 13.65 8.22 19.65
CA THR A 170 13.61 9.61 20.10
C THR A 170 12.96 10.52 19.08
N ASN A 171 11.84 11.09 19.52
CA ASN A 171 11.11 12.27 19.09
C ASN A 171 10.27 12.24 17.81
N ALA A 172 8.96 12.30 18.07
CA ALA A 172 7.87 12.62 17.19
C ALA A 172 8.19 13.86 16.34
N LYS A 173 8.29 13.64 15.02
CA LYS A 173 8.01 14.66 14.02
C LYS A 173 6.69 14.28 13.36
N SER A 174 5.55 14.49 14.00
CA SER A 174 4.25 14.25 13.37
C SER A 174 3.87 15.32 12.33
N SER A 175 4.70 16.35 12.12
CA SER A 175 4.41 17.50 11.24
C SER A 175 5.10 17.46 9.87
N VAL A 176 5.74 16.35 9.50
CA VAL A 176 6.64 16.29 8.32
C VAL A 176 5.96 15.85 7.02
N ALA A 177 4.72 15.38 7.10
CA ALA A 177 3.91 14.99 5.95
C ALA A 177 2.42 15.27 6.20
N ASP A 178 1.65 15.41 5.13
CA ASP A 178 0.20 15.65 5.17
C ASP A 178 -0.55 14.71 4.25
N ALA A 179 -1.78 14.36 4.63
CA ALA A 179 -2.74 13.74 3.72
C ALA A 179 -3.35 14.81 2.80
N VAL A 180 -3.40 14.54 1.51
CA VAL A 180 -4.01 15.40 0.49
C VAL A 180 -5.14 14.63 -0.21
N ASN A 181 -6.25 15.33 -0.48
CA ASN A 181 -7.34 14.82 -1.30
C ASN A 181 -7.36 15.59 -2.64
N PRO A 182 -7.34 14.90 -3.80
CA PRO A 182 -7.40 15.55 -5.10
C PRO A 182 -8.69 16.35 -5.36
N ASP A 183 -9.82 16.03 -4.71
CA ASP A 183 -11.05 16.84 -4.78
C ASP A 183 -10.99 17.93 -3.70
N ASN A 184 -10.33 19.04 -4.02
CA ASN A 184 -10.03 20.17 -3.13
C ASN A 184 -11.26 20.96 -2.62
N ARG A 185 -12.46 20.36 -2.61
CA ARG A 185 -13.70 21.01 -2.17
C ARG A 185 -13.97 20.96 -0.66
N LYS A 186 -13.16 20.26 0.15
CA LYS A 186 -13.26 20.31 1.62
C LYS A 186 -11.88 20.19 2.28
N ARG A 187 -11.32 21.33 2.71
CA ARG A 187 -10.27 21.38 3.74
C ARG A 187 -10.94 20.97 5.06
N TRP A 188 -10.54 19.85 5.66
CA TRP A 188 -11.21 19.36 6.87
C TRP A 188 -10.81 20.14 8.12
N LYS A 189 -11.80 20.30 9.01
CA LYS A 189 -11.70 20.76 10.41
C LYS A 189 -11.25 19.59 11.28
#